data_AF-A0A917MWF9-F1
#
_entry.id   AF-A0A917MWF9-F1
#
_cell.length_a   1.000
_cell.length_b   1.000
_cell.length_c   1.000
_cell.angle_alpha   90.00
_cell.angle_beta   90.00
_cell.angle_gamma   90.00
#
_symmetry.space_group_name_H-M   'P 1'
#
loop_
_entity.id
_entity.type
_entity.pdbx_description
1 polymer ?
#
loop_
_entity_poly.entity_id
_entity_poly.type
_entity_poly.pdbx_seq_one_letter_code
_entity_poly.pdbx_strand_id
1 'polypeptide(L)'
;MKKLWKNNGLSLVFGVFFLLSLLGQIIMGWKEYNEERQEDGQPPVAMAQYLHSGHFIQSTFENWESEFLQMGMFVVLAVKLRQKGSSESKSFEEEEVDREPDASRPGAPWPVRKGGLILALYKNSLSICFFLLFAISLGLHFYGSLKGYNELQMIKGLPTESATAYLGNPTFWFESFQNWQSEFLSVFALVVFSIFLRQHGSPQSKPVDAANSETGAG
;
A
#
# COMPACT_ATOMS: atom_id res chain seq x y z
N MET A 1 3.85 -2.14 -30.05
CA MET A 1 4.75 -1.45 -29.09
C MET A 1 4.31 -0.01 -28.79
N LYS A 2 4.25 0.92 -29.78
CA LYS A 2 3.83 2.32 -29.54
C LYS A 2 2.47 2.47 -28.84
N LYS A 3 1.46 1.66 -29.21
CA LYS A 3 0.12 1.69 -28.58
C LYS A 3 0.10 1.14 -27.15
N LEU A 4 0.88 0.09 -26.87
CA LEU A 4 0.99 -0.49 -25.52
C LEU A 4 1.62 0.52 -24.56
N TRP A 5 2.73 1.15 -24.96
CA TRP A 5 3.42 2.17 -24.17
C TRP A 5 2.59 3.43 -23.97
N LYS A 6 1.93 3.93 -25.03
CA LYS A 6 1.07 5.10 -24.94
C LYS A 6 -0.10 4.88 -23.96
N ASN A 7 -0.65 3.67 -23.91
CA ASN A 7 -1.82 3.37 -23.10
C ASN A 7 -1.48 2.89 -21.67
N ASN A 8 -0.28 2.35 -21.44
CA ASN A 8 0.08 1.67 -20.20
C ASN A 8 1.46 2.08 -19.66
N GLY A 9 2.05 3.17 -20.17
CA GLY A 9 3.42 3.57 -19.82
C GLY A 9 3.61 3.75 -18.32
N LEU A 10 2.64 4.37 -17.63
CA LEU A 10 2.71 4.60 -16.19
C LEU A 10 2.77 3.27 -15.41
N SER A 11 1.85 2.34 -15.67
CA SER A 11 1.82 1.05 -14.97
C SER A 11 3.01 0.15 -15.34
N LEU A 12 3.47 0.19 -16.59
CA LEU A 12 4.66 -0.56 -17.00
C LEU A 12 5.94 -0.06 -16.32
N VAL A 13 6.13 1.26 -16.24
CA VAL A 13 7.31 1.85 -15.60
C VAL A 13 7.31 1.54 -14.11
N PHE A 14 6.20 1.77 -13.39
CA PHE A 14 6.12 1.44 -11.97
C PHE A 14 6.19 -0.07 -11.72
N GLY A 15 5.66 -0.91 -12.61
CA GLY A 15 5.81 -2.36 -12.53
C GLY A 15 7.26 -2.81 -12.69
N VAL A 16 8.03 -2.20 -13.59
CA VAL A 16 9.47 -2.46 -13.73
C VAL A 16 10.24 -1.99 -12.50
N PHE A 17 9.97 -0.78 -11.99
CA PHE A 17 10.61 -0.30 -10.77
C PHE A 17 10.31 -1.21 -9.58
N PHE A 18 9.06 -1.65 -9.41
CA PHE A 18 8.68 -2.63 -8.41
C PHE A 18 9.49 -3.93 -8.54
N LEU A 19 9.57 -4.52 -9.73
CA LEU A 19 10.31 -5.78 -9.93
C LEU A 19 11.82 -5.63 -9.68
N LEU A 20 12.41 -4.51 -10.08
CA LEU A 20 13.81 -4.20 -9.83
C LEU A 20 14.08 -4.02 -8.33
N SER A 21 13.23 -3.26 -7.63
CA SER A 21 13.35 -3.05 -6.19
C SER A 21 13.12 -4.33 -5.41
N LEU A 22 12.13 -5.16 -5.77
CA LEU A 22 11.87 -6.45 -5.15
C LEU A 22 13.05 -7.41 -5.36
N LEU A 23 13.63 -7.47 -6.55
CA LEU A 23 14.84 -8.24 -6.80
C LEU A 23 16.03 -7.73 -5.97
N GLY A 24 16.17 -6.40 -5.86
CA GLY A 24 17.15 -5.77 -4.99
C GLY A 24 16.99 -6.19 -3.53
N GLN A 25 15.76 -6.11 -3.00
CA GLN A 25 15.42 -6.54 -1.64
C GLN A 25 15.74 -8.02 -1.43
N ILE A 26 15.37 -8.90 -2.37
CA ILE A 26 15.66 -10.34 -2.28
C ILE A 26 17.18 -10.58 -2.19
N ILE A 27 17.97 -9.95 -3.06
CA ILE A 27 19.42 -10.18 -3.12
C ILE A 27 20.13 -9.60 -1.90
N MET A 28 19.79 -8.36 -1.51
CA MET A 28 20.45 -7.69 -0.40
C MET A 28 20.01 -8.26 0.94
N GLY A 29 18.71 -8.48 1.12
CA GLY A 29 18.19 -9.10 2.33
C GLY A 29 18.67 -10.55 2.50
N TRP A 30 18.92 -11.30 1.42
CA TRP A 30 19.54 -12.63 1.53
C TRP A 30 20.97 -12.56 2.08
N LYS A 31 21.74 -11.54 1.69
CA LYS A 31 23.11 -11.33 2.18
C LYS A 31 23.11 -10.88 3.63
N GLU A 32 22.32 -9.85 3.95
CA GLU A 32 22.13 -9.33 5.30
C GLU A 32 21.72 -10.43 6.27
N TYR A 33 20.68 -11.20 5.93
CA TYR A 33 20.24 -12.32 6.76
C TYR A 33 21.33 -13.40 6.95
N ASN A 34 22.16 -13.65 5.94
CA ASN A 34 23.27 -14.60 6.09
C ASN A 34 24.45 -14.05 6.90
N GLU A 35 24.64 -12.74 6.93
CA GLU A 35 25.61 -12.06 7.80
C GLU A 35 25.13 -12.14 9.25
N GLU A 36 23.87 -11.77 9.54
CA GLU A 36 23.26 -11.91 10.87
C GLU A 36 23.32 -13.34 11.39
N ARG A 37 22.99 -14.32 10.54
CA ARG A 37 23.12 -15.74 10.90
C ARG A 37 24.53 -16.13 11.29
N GLN A 38 25.54 -15.65 10.57
CA GLN A 38 26.93 -15.96 10.90
C GLN A 38 27.35 -15.33 12.24
N GLU A 39 26.89 -14.10 12.53
CA GLU A 39 27.09 -13.43 13.81
C GLU A 39 26.44 -14.21 14.97
N ASP A 40 25.27 -14.79 14.73
CA ASP A 40 24.54 -15.66 15.65
C ASP A 40 25.08 -17.11 15.70
N GLY A 41 26.21 -17.40 15.03
CA GLY A 41 26.82 -18.73 14.98
C GLY A 41 26.01 -19.78 14.22
N GLN A 42 25.04 -19.34 13.41
CA GLN A 42 24.22 -20.18 12.54
C GLN A 42 24.84 -20.33 11.15
N PRO A 43 24.63 -21.49 10.48
CA PRO A 43 25.07 -21.65 9.10
C PRO A 43 24.27 -20.74 8.16
N PRO A 44 24.89 -20.22 7.08
CA PRO A 44 24.18 -19.46 6.06
C PRO A 44 23.18 -20.36 5.32
N VAL A 45 22.11 -19.75 4.82
CA VAL A 45 21.05 -20.42 4.06
C VAL A 45 21.16 -20.11 2.56
N ALA A 46 20.67 -21.04 1.74
CA ALA A 46 20.53 -20.81 0.31
C ALA A 46 19.37 -19.85 0.02
N MET A 47 19.40 -19.19 -1.14
CA MET A 47 18.36 -18.25 -1.58
C MET A 47 16.94 -18.83 -1.48
N ALA A 48 16.75 -20.09 -1.89
CA ALA A 48 15.44 -20.73 -1.85
C ALA A 48 14.90 -20.86 -0.42
N GLN A 49 15.77 -21.12 0.56
CA GLN A 49 15.40 -21.18 1.97
C GLN A 49 15.10 -19.78 2.51
N TYR A 50 15.87 -18.77 2.09
CA TYR A 50 15.66 -17.38 2.46
C TYR A 50 14.28 -16.85 2.01
N LEU A 51 13.83 -17.16 0.80
CA LEU A 51 12.50 -16.74 0.32
C LEU A 51 11.33 -17.30 1.13
N HIS A 52 11.57 -18.33 1.95
CA HIS A 52 10.60 -18.88 2.89
C HIS A 52 10.90 -18.51 4.34
N SER A 53 11.93 -17.71 4.63
CA SER A 53 12.32 -17.34 5.99
C SER A 53 11.33 -16.35 6.62
N GLY A 54 11.38 -16.24 7.95
CA GLY A 54 10.63 -15.19 8.66
C GLY A 54 11.07 -13.80 8.20
N HIS A 55 12.39 -13.59 8.10
CA HIS A 55 13.02 -12.33 7.70
C HIS A 55 12.51 -11.80 6.34
N PHE A 56 12.47 -12.63 5.30
CA PHE A 56 12.02 -12.18 3.97
C PHE A 56 10.52 -11.87 3.96
N ILE A 57 9.71 -12.75 4.55
CA ILE A 57 8.25 -12.61 4.56
C ILE A 57 7.85 -11.39 5.39
N GLN A 58 8.41 -11.24 6.59
CA GLN A 58 8.18 -10.11 7.49
C GLN A 58 8.47 -8.79 6.77
N SER A 59 9.71 -8.58 6.34
CA SER A 59 10.12 -7.31 5.70
C SER A 59 9.38 -6.98 4.40
N THR A 60 8.96 -7.99 3.62
CA THR A 60 8.20 -7.75 2.38
C THR A 60 6.77 -7.33 2.70
N PHE A 61 6.08 -8.09 3.54
CA PHE A 61 4.66 -7.89 3.77
C PHE A 61 4.36 -6.79 4.79
N GLU A 62 5.28 -6.45 5.69
CA GLU A 62 5.23 -5.26 6.55
C GLU A 62 5.11 -3.98 5.70
N ASN A 63 5.96 -3.85 4.67
CA ASN A 63 5.90 -2.72 3.72
C ASN A 63 4.62 -2.74 2.87
N TRP A 64 4.22 -3.90 2.36
CA TRP A 64 3.02 -3.97 1.52
C TRP A 64 1.74 -3.70 2.32
N GLU A 65 1.70 -4.12 3.58
CA GLU A 65 0.61 -3.84 4.49
C GLU A 65 0.39 -2.32 4.64
N SER A 66 1.44 -1.56 4.96
CA SER A 66 1.32 -0.11 5.18
C SER A 66 0.84 0.63 3.92
N GLU A 67 1.39 0.29 2.75
CA GLU A 67 1.05 0.88 1.46
C GLU A 67 -0.43 0.63 1.10
N PHE A 68 -0.91 -0.60 1.26
CA PHE A 68 -2.32 -0.91 0.98
C PHE A 68 -3.28 -0.31 2.00
N LEU A 69 -2.88 -0.24 3.27
CA LEU A 69 -3.65 0.44 4.31
C LEU A 69 -3.78 1.93 3.99
N GLN A 70 -2.65 2.59 3.72
CA GLN A 70 -2.57 4.00 3.37
C GLN A 70 -3.49 4.32 2.20
N MET A 71 -3.34 3.59 1.09
CA MET A 71 -4.12 3.84 -0.12
C MET A 71 -5.61 3.54 0.08
N GLY A 72 -5.93 2.43 0.75
CA GLY A 72 -7.30 2.06 1.08
C GLY A 72 -8.00 3.10 1.96
N MET A 73 -7.31 3.58 3.00
CA MET A 73 -7.80 4.65 3.86
C MET A 73 -7.97 5.95 3.10
N PHE A 74 -6.99 6.35 2.30
CA PHE A 74 -7.05 7.58 1.53
C PHE A 74 -8.25 7.59 0.56
N VAL A 75 -8.49 6.50 -0.18
CA VAL A 75 -9.66 6.34 -1.06
C VAL A 75 -10.97 6.52 -0.30
N VAL A 76 -11.14 5.89 0.87
CA VAL A 76 -12.40 5.96 1.64
C VAL A 76 -12.58 7.32 2.31
N LEU A 77 -11.52 7.87 2.89
CA LEU A 77 -11.56 9.14 3.59
C LEU A 77 -11.80 10.31 2.63
N ALA A 78 -11.19 10.29 1.44
CA ALA A 78 -11.38 11.34 0.42
C ALA A 78 -12.83 11.44 -0.09
N VAL A 79 -13.66 10.40 0.08
CA VAL A 79 -15.10 10.48 -0.20
C VAL A 79 -15.79 11.46 0.76
N LYS A 80 -15.46 11.42 2.05
CA LYS A 80 -16.18 12.13 3.12
C LYS A 80 -15.50 13.38 3.63
N LEU A 81 -14.17 13.40 3.66
CA LEU A 81 -13.38 14.52 4.18
C LEU A 81 -13.04 15.50 3.06
N ARG A 82 -12.86 16.76 3.43
CA ARG A 82 -12.51 17.86 2.54
C ARG A 82 -11.36 18.64 3.16
N GLN A 83 -10.35 18.94 2.36
CA GLN A 83 -9.25 19.81 2.75
C GLN A 83 -9.25 21.03 1.84
N LYS A 84 -9.70 22.16 2.38
CA LYS A 84 -9.71 23.42 1.62
C LYS A 84 -8.32 23.71 1.07
N GLY A 85 -8.26 23.96 -0.23
CA GLY A 85 -7.05 24.30 -0.96
C GLY A 85 -6.32 23.12 -1.60
N SER A 86 -6.59 21.88 -1.19
CA SER A 86 -5.85 20.70 -1.65
C SER A 86 -6.37 20.18 -2.99
N SER A 87 -5.48 19.66 -3.86
CA SER A 87 -5.89 18.88 -5.05
C SER A 87 -6.31 17.45 -4.71
N GLU A 88 -5.95 16.98 -3.51
CA GLU A 88 -6.11 15.59 -3.08
C GLU A 88 -7.46 15.31 -2.41
N SER A 89 -8.32 16.33 -2.31
CA SER A 89 -9.71 16.17 -1.87
C SER A 89 -10.64 16.80 -2.89
N LYS A 90 -11.84 16.22 -3.04
CA LYS A 90 -12.92 16.82 -3.83
C LYS A 90 -13.21 18.26 -3.37
N SER A 91 -13.77 19.05 -4.26
CA SER A 91 -14.38 20.33 -3.95
C SER A 91 -15.55 20.18 -2.95
N PHE A 92 -16.03 21.32 -2.48
CA PHE A 92 -17.20 21.38 -1.59
C PHE A 92 -18.52 21.30 -2.36
N GLU A 93 -18.47 21.27 -3.69
CA GLU A 93 -19.62 21.12 -4.57
C GLU A 93 -19.72 19.67 -5.07
N GLU A 94 -20.83 19.35 -5.72
CA GLU A 94 -21.04 18.02 -6.30
C GLU A 94 -20.20 17.88 -7.57
N GLU A 95 -19.48 16.77 -7.69
CA GLU A 95 -18.59 16.50 -8.83
C GLU A 95 -19.11 15.35 -9.70
N GLU A 96 -18.60 15.25 -10.93
CA GLU A 96 -18.95 14.18 -11.88
C GLU A 96 -18.69 12.75 -11.34
N VAL A 97 -17.78 12.62 -10.37
CA VAL A 97 -17.49 11.36 -9.65
C VAL A 97 -18.60 10.94 -8.68
N ASP A 98 -19.46 11.86 -8.25
CA ASP A 98 -20.57 11.61 -7.32
C ASP A 98 -21.87 11.17 -8.01
N ARG A 99 -21.91 11.23 -9.34
CA ARG A 99 -23.09 10.87 -10.12
C ARG A 99 -23.55 9.44 -9.83
N GLU A 100 -24.85 9.28 -9.65
CA GLU A 100 -25.51 7.98 -9.54
C GLU A 100 -25.34 7.09 -10.79
N PRO A 101 -25.14 5.77 -10.63
CA PRO A 101 -24.95 4.86 -11.75
C PRO A 101 -26.17 4.79 -12.68
N ASP A 102 -25.95 5.03 -13.98
CA ASP A 102 -26.98 4.94 -15.02
C ASP A 102 -26.69 3.77 -15.97
N ALA A 103 -27.58 2.77 -15.96
CA ALA A 103 -27.50 1.59 -16.82
C ALA A 103 -27.75 1.87 -18.31
N SER A 104 -28.42 2.99 -18.63
CA SER A 104 -28.74 3.39 -20.00
C SER A 104 -27.58 4.08 -20.71
N ARG A 105 -26.55 4.52 -19.96
CA ARG A 105 -25.42 5.26 -20.52
C ARG A 105 -24.62 4.41 -21.53
N PRO A 106 -24.23 4.98 -22.69
CA PRO A 106 -23.34 4.29 -23.63
C PRO A 106 -22.06 3.83 -22.94
N GLY A 107 -21.73 2.56 -23.06
CA GLY A 107 -20.54 1.97 -22.43
C GLY A 107 -20.68 1.65 -20.93
N ALA A 108 -21.88 1.78 -20.33
CA ALA A 108 -22.10 1.42 -18.93
C ALA A 108 -21.61 -0.02 -18.65
N PRO A 109 -20.73 -0.24 -17.65
CA PRO A 109 -20.22 -1.56 -17.29
C PRO A 109 -21.35 -2.54 -16.94
N TRP A 110 -21.14 -3.83 -17.21
CA TRP A 110 -22.15 -4.86 -16.92
C TRP A 110 -22.65 -4.89 -15.46
N PRO A 111 -21.83 -4.59 -14.41
CA PRO A 111 -22.32 -4.57 -13.03
C PRO A 111 -23.37 -3.46 -12.81
N VAL A 112 -23.19 -2.32 -13.48
CA VAL A 112 -24.15 -1.20 -13.48
C VAL A 112 -25.46 -1.62 -14.14
N ARG A 113 -25.38 -2.31 -15.29
CA ARG A 113 -26.57 -2.80 -16.00
C ARG A 113 -27.33 -3.87 -15.21
N LYS A 114 -26.63 -4.68 -14.41
CA LYS A 114 -27.25 -5.74 -13.61
C LYS A 114 -27.90 -5.22 -12.32
N GLY A 115 -27.32 -4.20 -11.69
CA GLY A 115 -27.85 -3.63 -10.44
C GLY A 115 -27.69 -4.56 -9.23
N GLY A 116 -28.46 -4.27 -8.17
CA GLY A 116 -28.52 -5.07 -6.95
C GLY A 116 -27.17 -5.24 -6.23
N LEU A 117 -26.93 -6.42 -5.67
CA LEU A 117 -25.70 -6.73 -4.91
C LEU A 117 -24.42 -6.59 -5.75
N ILE A 118 -24.49 -6.88 -7.06
CA ILE A 118 -23.33 -6.81 -7.94
C ILE A 118 -22.90 -5.36 -8.17
N LEU A 119 -23.86 -4.45 -8.35
CA LEU A 119 -23.57 -3.02 -8.37
C LEU A 119 -23.04 -2.55 -7.02
N ALA A 120 -23.61 -3.03 -5.91
CA ALA A 120 -23.15 -2.67 -4.56
C ALA A 120 -21.68 -3.06 -4.30
N LEU A 121 -21.26 -4.24 -4.76
CA LEU A 121 -19.86 -4.67 -4.70
C LEU A 121 -18.99 -3.86 -5.68
N TYR A 122 -19.45 -3.67 -6.92
CA TYR A 122 -18.69 -2.97 -7.95
C TYR A 122 -18.42 -1.51 -7.59
N LYS A 123 -19.40 -0.78 -7.06
CA LYS A 123 -19.22 0.64 -6.69
C LYS A 123 -18.25 0.85 -5.51
N ASN A 124 -17.93 -0.21 -4.77
CA ASN A 124 -16.97 -0.20 -3.66
C ASN A 124 -15.72 -1.04 -3.96
N SER A 125 -15.57 -1.57 -5.17
CA SER A 125 -14.57 -2.62 -5.45
C SER A 125 -13.14 -2.16 -5.27
N LEU A 126 -12.86 -0.86 -5.49
CA LEU A 126 -11.52 -0.29 -5.31
C LEU A 126 -11.08 -0.36 -3.84
N SER A 127 -11.90 0.17 -2.93
CA SER A 127 -11.64 0.10 -1.49
C SER A 127 -11.61 -1.34 -1.00
N ILE A 128 -12.55 -2.18 -1.45
CA ILE A 128 -12.57 -3.61 -1.11
C ILE A 128 -11.26 -4.29 -1.53
N CYS A 129 -10.75 -4.02 -2.74
CA CYS A 129 -9.50 -4.57 -3.22
C CYS A 129 -8.32 -4.17 -2.32
N PHE A 130 -8.16 -2.88 -2.01
CA PHE A 130 -7.08 -2.40 -1.14
C PHE A 130 -7.17 -3.00 0.26
N PHE A 131 -8.36 -3.07 0.88
CA PHE A 131 -8.50 -3.67 2.21
C PHE A 131 -8.31 -5.19 2.22
N LEU A 132 -8.64 -5.88 1.14
CA LEU A 132 -8.33 -7.31 0.99
C LEU A 132 -6.82 -7.53 0.86
N LEU A 133 -6.13 -6.72 0.05
CA LEU A 133 -4.68 -6.77 -0.09
C LEU A 133 -3.99 -6.44 1.24
N PHE A 134 -4.46 -5.41 1.95
CA PHE A 134 -4.02 -5.10 3.31
C PHE A 134 -4.20 -6.29 4.26
N ALA A 135 -5.37 -6.91 4.30
CA ALA A 135 -5.63 -8.05 5.20
C ALA A 135 -4.74 -9.26 4.88
N ILE A 136 -4.49 -9.54 3.60
CA ILE A 136 -3.58 -10.59 3.15
C ILE A 136 -2.14 -10.26 3.56
N SER A 137 -1.69 -9.02 3.32
CA SER A 137 -0.34 -8.58 3.69
C SER A 137 -0.16 -8.60 5.20
N LEU A 138 -1.09 -8.06 6.00
CA LEU A 138 -1.06 -8.11 7.46
C LEU A 138 -0.95 -9.54 7.99
N GLY A 139 -1.70 -10.48 7.41
CA GLY A 139 -1.62 -11.89 7.78
C GLY A 139 -0.27 -12.53 7.46
N LEU A 140 0.32 -12.20 6.30
CA LEU A 140 1.63 -12.70 5.90
C LEU A 140 2.76 -12.04 6.69
N HIS A 141 2.66 -10.75 6.96
CA HIS A 141 3.54 -10.00 7.84
C HIS A 141 3.56 -10.62 9.23
N PHE A 142 2.38 -10.81 9.85
CA PHE A 142 2.25 -11.48 11.15
C PHE A 142 2.90 -12.87 11.16
N TYR A 143 2.65 -13.67 10.12
CA TYR A 143 3.25 -15.01 9.99
C TYR A 143 4.78 -14.94 9.87
N GLY A 144 5.32 -14.04 9.03
CA GLY A 144 6.75 -13.83 8.87
C GLY A 144 7.42 -13.36 10.16
N SER A 145 6.80 -12.38 10.83
CA SER A 145 7.25 -11.76 12.07
C SER A 145 7.30 -12.79 13.21
N LEU A 146 6.22 -13.54 13.43
CA LEU A 146 6.18 -14.64 14.41
C LEU A 146 7.26 -15.70 14.12
N LYS A 147 7.44 -16.06 12.84
CA LYS A 147 8.43 -17.05 12.42
C LYS A 147 9.86 -16.57 12.72
N GLY A 148 10.18 -15.34 12.35
CA GLY A 148 11.50 -14.74 12.61
C GLY A 148 11.77 -14.58 14.11
N TYR A 149 10.77 -14.12 14.87
CA TYR A 149 10.86 -14.01 16.31
C TYR A 149 11.15 -15.36 16.98
N ASN A 150 10.40 -16.40 16.63
CA ASN A 150 10.61 -17.73 17.18
C ASN A 150 11.95 -18.35 16.78
N GLU A 151 12.45 -18.07 15.59
CA GLU A 151 13.79 -18.47 15.18
C GLU A 151 14.86 -17.84 16.10
N LEU A 152 14.77 -16.53 16.36
CA LEU A 152 15.66 -15.83 17.28
C LEU A 152 15.55 -16.36 18.72
N GLN A 153 14.33 -16.67 19.19
CA GLN A 153 14.13 -17.27 20.51
C GLN A 153 14.85 -18.62 20.61
N MET A 154 14.74 -19.46 19.59
CA MET A 154 15.42 -20.76 19.54
C MET A 154 16.94 -20.62 19.56
N ILE A 155 17.50 -19.66 18.80
CA ILE A 155 18.94 -19.35 18.81
C ILE A 155 19.40 -18.93 20.22
N LYS A 156 18.57 -18.17 20.94
CA LYS A 156 18.84 -17.71 22.32
C LYS A 156 18.56 -18.77 23.39
N GLY A 157 18.09 -19.97 23.02
CA GLY A 157 17.69 -21.02 23.98
C GLY A 157 16.44 -20.66 24.80
N LEU A 158 15.61 -19.75 24.30
CA LEU A 158 14.37 -19.29 24.92
C LEU A 158 13.16 -20.05 24.35
N PRO A 159 12.04 -20.13 25.10
CA PRO A 159 10.82 -20.72 24.57
C PRO A 159 10.24 -19.89 23.42
N THR A 160 9.69 -20.59 22.42
CA THR A 160 8.94 -19.98 21.32
C THR A 160 7.58 -19.47 21.80
N GLU A 161 7.12 -18.37 21.21
CA GLU A 161 5.77 -17.85 21.42
C GLU A 161 4.74 -18.53 20.52
N SER A 162 3.52 -18.64 21.05
CA SER A 162 2.34 -19.01 20.27
C SER A 162 1.84 -17.82 19.45
N ALA A 163 1.14 -18.08 18.35
CA ALA A 163 0.54 -17.01 17.54
C ALA A 163 -0.38 -16.10 18.36
N THR A 164 -1.19 -16.65 19.26
CA THR A 164 -2.10 -15.86 20.10
C THR A 164 -1.36 -14.96 21.08
N ALA A 165 -0.22 -15.42 21.63
CA ALA A 165 0.62 -14.59 22.49
C ALA A 165 1.30 -13.48 21.68
N TYR A 166 1.82 -13.83 20.51
CA TYR A 166 2.55 -12.92 19.64
C TYR A 166 1.70 -11.78 19.09
N LEU A 167 0.38 -11.98 18.95
CA LEU A 167 -0.53 -10.91 18.56
C LEU A 167 -0.51 -9.71 19.53
N GLY A 168 -0.19 -9.93 20.80
CA GLY A 168 0.00 -8.86 21.79
C GLY A 168 1.45 -8.43 21.96
N ASN A 169 2.39 -9.01 21.20
CA ASN A 169 3.82 -8.76 21.35
C ASN A 169 4.17 -7.37 20.75
N PRO A 170 4.94 -6.52 21.47
CA PRO A 170 5.32 -5.20 20.98
C PRO A 170 6.08 -5.22 19.66
N THR A 171 6.86 -6.27 19.35
CA THR A 171 7.65 -6.36 18.11
C THR A 171 6.75 -6.27 16.87
N PHE A 172 5.68 -7.07 16.82
CA PHE A 172 4.75 -7.07 15.69
C PHE A 172 4.11 -5.70 15.44
N TRP A 173 3.66 -5.04 16.51
CA TRP A 173 3.04 -3.73 16.38
C TRP A 173 4.04 -2.61 16.11
N PHE A 174 5.27 -2.72 16.63
CA PHE A 174 6.33 -1.77 16.35
C PHE A 174 6.67 -1.75 14.85
N GLU A 175 6.83 -2.94 14.25
CA GLU A 175 7.02 -3.14 12.80
C GLU A 175 5.91 -2.43 12.00
N SER A 176 4.64 -2.74 12.27
CA SER A 176 3.50 -2.08 11.60
C SER A 176 3.49 -0.56 11.84
N PHE A 177 3.58 -0.09 13.08
CA PHE A 177 3.45 1.34 13.39
C PHE A 177 4.61 2.18 12.85
N GLN A 178 5.83 1.63 12.76
CA GLN A 178 6.97 2.31 12.17
C GLN A 178 6.75 2.59 10.67
N ASN A 179 6.08 1.70 9.95
CA ASN A 179 5.77 1.90 8.53
C ASN A 179 4.50 2.74 8.34
N TRP A 180 3.46 2.50 9.15
CA TRP A 180 2.22 3.29 9.03
C TRP A 180 2.45 4.77 9.25
N GLN A 181 3.34 5.14 10.19
CA GLN A 181 3.62 6.56 10.43
C GLN A 181 4.25 7.26 9.22
N SER A 182 5.16 6.60 8.48
CA SER A 182 5.79 7.21 7.31
C SER A 182 4.81 7.33 6.15
N GLU A 183 3.97 6.32 5.96
CA GLU A 183 2.95 6.36 4.91
C GLU A 183 1.91 7.46 5.16
N PHE A 184 1.43 7.59 6.40
CA PHE A 184 0.52 8.68 6.74
C PHE A 184 1.18 10.05 6.67
N LEU A 185 2.48 10.17 7.01
CA LEU A 185 3.24 11.40 6.81
C LEU A 185 3.34 11.79 5.33
N SER A 186 3.59 10.83 4.45
CA SER A 186 3.66 11.06 2.99
C SER A 186 2.32 11.55 2.42
N VAL A 187 1.20 10.94 2.83
CA VAL A 187 -0.14 11.42 2.43
C VAL A 187 -0.43 12.80 2.98
N PHE A 188 -0.13 13.03 4.27
CA PHE A 188 -0.31 14.33 4.89
C PHE A 188 0.49 15.40 4.15
N ALA A 189 1.75 15.12 3.81
CA ALA A 189 2.60 16.01 3.04
C ALA A 189 2.00 16.30 1.67
N LEU A 190 1.49 15.29 0.95
CA LEU A 190 0.85 15.48 -0.36
C LEU A 190 -0.41 16.36 -0.25
N VAL A 191 -1.27 16.09 0.72
CA VAL A 191 -2.50 16.86 0.98
C VAL A 191 -2.19 18.32 1.31
N VAL A 192 -1.16 18.59 2.11
CA VAL A 192 -0.79 19.96 2.50
C VAL A 192 0.00 20.67 1.40
N PHE A 193 0.98 20.02 0.79
CA PHE A 193 1.84 20.63 -0.22
C PHE A 193 1.09 20.92 -1.51
N SER A 194 0.08 20.12 -1.87
CA SER A 194 -0.79 20.41 -3.02
C SER A 194 -1.56 21.74 -2.90
N ILE A 195 -1.68 22.30 -1.69
CA ILE A 195 -2.26 23.63 -1.48
C ILE A 195 -1.36 24.71 -2.09
N PHE A 196 -0.06 24.64 -1.83
CA PHE A 196 0.89 25.73 -2.04
C PHE A 196 1.84 25.50 -3.22
N LEU A 197 2.17 24.25 -3.53
CA LEU A 197 3.13 23.88 -4.57
C LEU A 197 2.40 23.50 -5.86
N ARG A 198 3.11 23.60 -6.98
CA ARG A 198 2.58 23.30 -8.33
C ARG A 198 3.55 22.42 -9.10
N GLN A 199 3.03 21.38 -9.72
CA GLN A 199 3.73 20.57 -10.71
C GLN A 199 2.94 20.63 -12.02
N HIS A 200 3.42 21.44 -12.98
CA HIS A 200 2.71 21.68 -14.24
C HIS A 200 2.39 20.36 -14.98
N GLY A 201 1.10 20.13 -15.24
CA GLY A 201 0.60 18.94 -15.94
C GLY A 201 0.47 17.66 -15.10
N SER A 202 0.66 17.74 -13.77
CA SER A 202 0.45 16.60 -12.86
C SER A 202 -1.01 16.46 -12.44
N PRO A 203 -1.59 15.25 -12.41
CA PRO A 203 -2.92 15.01 -11.85
C PRO A 203 -2.99 15.16 -10.32
N GLN A 204 -1.84 15.23 -9.63
CA GLN A 204 -1.73 15.49 -8.19
C GLN A 204 -1.45 16.98 -7.89
N SER A 205 -1.78 17.87 -8.83
CA SER A 205 -1.52 19.29 -8.67
C SER A 205 -2.58 20.13 -9.35
N LYS A 206 -2.88 21.28 -8.75
CA LYS A 206 -3.75 22.29 -9.35
C LYS A 206 -3.08 22.97 -10.54
N PRO A 207 -3.84 23.63 -11.44
CA PRO A 207 -3.27 24.54 -12.44
C PRO A 207 -2.33 25.57 -11.80
N VAL A 208 -1.30 25.99 -12.55
CA VAL A 208 -0.25 26.89 -12.02
C VAL A 208 -0.80 28.26 -11.65
N ASP A 209 -1.86 28.69 -12.34
CA ASP A 209 -2.61 29.92 -12.12
C ASP A 209 -3.77 29.79 -11.12
N ALA A 210 -4.05 28.58 -10.62
CA ALA A 210 -5.08 28.35 -9.61
C ALA A 210 -4.70 28.90 -8.23
N ALA A 211 -5.66 29.52 -7.54
CA ALA A 211 -5.48 30.08 -6.21
C ALA A 211 -5.23 28.99 -5.15
N ASN A 212 -4.52 29.33 -4.07
CA ASN A 212 -4.30 28.40 -2.96
C ASN A 212 -5.60 28.00 -2.25
N SER A 213 -6.64 28.83 -2.29
CA SER A 213 -7.96 28.53 -1.72
C SER A 213 -8.81 27.57 -2.53
N GLU A 214 -8.47 27.35 -3.81
CA GLU A 214 -9.19 26.45 -4.71
C GLU A 214 -8.91 24.99 -4.33
N THR A 215 -9.97 24.17 -4.32
CA THR A 215 -9.96 22.77 -3.84
C THR A 215 -10.42 21.85 -4.96
N GLY A 216 -9.79 20.67 -5.07
CA GLY A 216 -9.97 19.75 -6.18
C GLY A 216 -8.85 19.87 -7.21
N ALA A 217 -8.79 18.91 -8.12
CA ALA A 217 -7.76 18.84 -9.15
C ALA A 217 -7.99 19.81 -10.34
N GLY A 218 -9.12 20.55 -10.34
CA GLY A 218 -9.58 21.38 -11.45
C GLY A 218 -10.58 20.69 -12.34
#